data_AF-A0A2P7TY65-F1
#
_entry.id   AF-A0A2P7TY65-F1
#
_cell.length_a   1.000
_cell.length_b   1.000
_cell.length_c   1.000
_cell.angle_alpha   90.00
_cell.angle_beta   90.00
_cell.angle_gamma   90.00
#
_symmetry.space_group_name_H-M   'P 1'
#
loop_
_entity.id
_entity.type
_entity.pdbx_description
1 polymer ?
#
loop_
_entity_poly.entity_id
_entity_poly.type
_entity_poly.pdbx_seq_one_letter_code
_entity_poly.pdbx_strand_id
1 'polypeptide(L)'
;MTKPAFDFETALRHLQSGQALTGKDGPLTPPIKQPAEAALEAETEQYLEQKQLQPNQRNGHSKKPSKPYRRHWKLLEPGEVRLAQIQWGWP
;
A
#
# COMPACT_ATOMS: atom_id res chain seq x y z
N MET A 1 -7.03 3.35 -20.46
CA MET A 1 -5.65 2.91 -20.15
C MET A 1 -5.69 1.46 -19.76
N THR A 2 -4.90 0.59 -20.40
CA THR A 2 -4.83 -0.83 -20.05
C THR A 2 -4.08 -0.98 -18.72
N LYS A 3 -4.77 -1.38 -17.65
CA LYS A 3 -4.14 -1.71 -16.35
C LYS A 3 -3.16 -2.88 -16.61
N PRO A 4 -1.86 -2.75 -16.23
CA PRO A 4 -0.87 -3.78 -16.56
C PRO A 4 -1.24 -5.11 -15.89
N ALA A 5 -1.23 -6.20 -16.65
CA ALA A 5 -1.45 -7.53 -16.11
C ALA A 5 -0.30 -7.91 -15.16
N PHE A 6 -0.62 -8.56 -14.05
CA PHE A 6 0.39 -9.04 -13.11
C PHE A 6 1.08 -10.27 -13.68
N ASP A 7 2.40 -10.22 -13.80
CA ASP A 7 3.24 -11.33 -14.27
C ASP A 7 3.92 -12.04 -13.09
N PHE A 8 3.55 -13.31 -12.90
CA PHE A 8 4.08 -14.17 -11.84
C PHE A 8 5.54 -14.56 -12.07
N GLU A 9 6.00 -14.75 -13.31
CA GLU A 9 7.38 -15.19 -13.57
C GLU A 9 8.38 -14.09 -13.22
N THR A 10 8.06 -12.85 -13.61
CA THR A 10 8.88 -11.69 -13.27
C THR A 10 8.92 -11.46 -11.75
N ALA A 11 7.77 -11.64 -11.07
CA ALA A 11 7.71 -11.54 -9.61
C ALA A 11 8.58 -12.60 -8.90
N LEU A 12 8.62 -13.83 -9.43
CA LEU A 12 9.46 -14.91 -8.89
C LEU A 12 10.95 -14.62 -9.09
N ARG A 13 11.36 -14.09 -10.25
CA ARG A 13 12.75 -13.68 -10.48
C ARG A 13 13.19 -12.57 -9.53
N HIS A 14 12.32 -11.59 -9.27
CA HIS A 14 12.59 -10.51 -8.32
C HIS A 14 12.71 -11.04 -6.87
N LEU A 15 11.91 -12.05 -6.53
CA LEU A 15 12.04 -12.79 -5.26
C LEU A 15 13.41 -13.46 -5.13
N GLN A 16 13.84 -14.16 -6.19
CA GLN A 16 15.12 -14.86 -6.24
C GLN A 16 16.30 -13.90 -6.19
N SER A 17 16.18 -12.70 -6.77
CA SER A 17 17.21 -11.65 -6.73
C SER A 17 17.28 -10.90 -5.40
N GLY A 18 16.43 -11.24 -4.41
CA GLY A 18 16.38 -10.58 -3.11
C GLY A 18 15.74 -9.18 -3.15
N GLN A 19 15.01 -8.85 -4.22
CA GLN A 19 14.30 -7.57 -4.30
C GLN A 19 13.12 -7.57 -3.33
N ALA A 20 12.87 -6.41 -2.70
CA ALA A 20 11.76 -6.27 -1.78
C ALA A 20 10.42 -6.57 -2.49
N LEU A 21 9.67 -7.53 -1.95
CA LEU A 21 8.34 -7.93 -2.42
C LEU A 21 7.32 -6.79 -2.45
N THR A 22 7.49 -5.84 -1.53
CA THR A 22 6.58 -4.72 -1.27
C THR A 22 7.32 -3.39 -1.39
N GLY A 23 6.64 -2.33 -1.83
CA GLY A 23 7.24 -1.01 -2.01
C GLY A 23 6.66 -0.26 -3.21
N LYS A 24 7.30 0.82 -3.67
CA LYS A 24 6.87 1.50 -4.90
C LYS A 24 7.11 0.61 -6.13
N ASP A 25 8.23 -0.10 -6.14
CA ASP A 25 8.69 -0.95 -7.25
C ASP A 25 8.65 -2.44 -6.90
N GLY A 26 7.85 -2.80 -5.89
CA GLY A 26 7.66 -4.19 -5.48
C GLY A 26 6.79 -4.93 -6.49
N PRO A 27 7.08 -6.20 -6.81
CA PRO A 27 6.27 -6.98 -7.73
C PRO A 27 4.82 -7.12 -7.26
N LEU A 28 4.54 -7.11 -5.95
CA LEU A 28 3.18 -7.19 -5.41
C LEU A 28 2.43 -5.85 -5.41
N THR A 29 3.06 -4.76 -5.83
CA THR A 29 2.44 -3.43 -5.80
C THR A 29 1.32 -3.25 -6.82
N PRO A 30 1.47 -3.65 -8.10
CA PRO A 30 0.38 -3.60 -9.07
C PRO A 30 -0.89 -4.34 -8.62
N PRO A 31 -0.85 -5.61 -8.17
CA PRO A 31 -2.07 -6.32 -7.78
C PRO A 31 -2.75 -5.76 -6.52
N ILE A 32 -2.02 -5.08 -5.63
CA ILE A 32 -2.62 -4.40 -4.47
C ILE A 32 -3.22 -3.04 -4.87
N LYS A 33 -2.54 -2.32 -5.78
CA LYS A 33 -2.91 -0.97 -6.21
C LYS A 33 -4.16 -0.98 -7.11
N GLN A 34 -4.28 -1.95 -8.00
CA GLN A 34 -5.41 -2.07 -8.94
C GLN A 34 -6.80 -2.09 -8.28
N PRO A 35 -7.09 -2.96 -7.29
CA PRO A 35 -8.39 -2.99 -6.62
C PRO A 35 -8.64 -1.72 -5.80
N ALA A 36 -7.60 -1.14 -5.18
CA ALA A 36 -7.74 0.10 -4.42
C ALA A 36 -8.08 1.31 -5.30
N GLU A 37 -7.45 1.42 -6.48
CA GLU A 37 -7.78 2.46 -7.46
C GLU A 37 -9.19 2.24 -8.05
N ALA A 38 -9.57 0.99 -8.33
CA ALA A 38 -10.92 0.69 -8.81
C ALA A 38 -12.01 1.03 -7.79
N ALA A 39 -11.78 0.76 -6.50
CA ALA A 39 -12.70 1.14 -5.44
C ALA A 39 -12.87 2.67 -5.35
N LEU A 40 -11.76 3.42 -5.42
CA LEU A 40 -11.79 4.89 -5.38
C LEU A 40 -12.49 5.48 -6.61
N GLU A 41 -12.23 4.93 -7.79
CA GLU A 41 -12.92 5.32 -9.03
C GLU A 41 -14.44 5.11 -8.89
N ALA A 42 -14.86 3.95 -8.40
CA ALA A 42 -16.27 3.62 -8.18
C ALA A 42 -16.93 4.55 -7.13
N GLU A 43 -16.25 4.88 -6.03
CA GLU A 43 -16.73 5.85 -5.04
C GLU A 43 -16.97 7.23 -5.68
N THR A 44 -16.06 7.69 -6.54
CA THR A 44 -16.22 8.98 -7.22
C THR A 44 -17.36 8.98 -8.23
N GLU A 45 -17.56 7.88 -8.96
CA GLU A 45 -18.71 7.72 -9.88
C GLU A 45 -20.03 7.75 -9.12
N GLN A 46 -20.14 6.98 -8.04
CA GLN A 46 -21.34 6.96 -7.21
C GLN A 46 -21.65 8.34 -6.62
N TYR A 47 -20.62 9.07 -6.15
CA TYR A 47 -20.81 10.42 -5.61
C TYR A 47 -21.34 11.41 -6.66
N LEU A 48 -20.83 11.33 -7.90
CA LEU A 48 -21.29 12.19 -8.99
C LEU A 48 -22.71 11.85 -9.43
N GLU A 49 -23.07 10.57 -9.46
CA GLU A 49 -24.45 10.13 -9.73
C GLU A 49 -25.45 10.63 -8.68
N GLN A 50 -25.05 10.65 -7.41
CA GLN A 50 -25.89 11.16 -6.32
C GLN A 50 -26.03 12.70 -6.31
N LYS A 51 -25.07 13.42 -6.90
CA LYS A 51 -24.97 14.90 -6.86
C LYS A 51 -25.37 15.60 -8.16
N GLN A 52 -26.04 14.91 -9.10
CA GLN A 52 -26.48 15.41 -10.42
C GLN A 52 -27.24 16.76 -10.44
N LEU A 53 -27.61 17.32 -9.27
CA LEU A 53 -28.23 18.64 -9.12
C LEU A 53 -27.24 19.83 -9.12
N GLN A 54 -25.93 19.60 -9.01
CA GLN A 54 -24.91 20.67 -9.01
C GLN A 54 -23.86 20.40 -10.10
N PRO A 55 -23.40 21.41 -10.87
CA PRO A 55 -22.53 21.24 -12.03
C PRO A 55 -21.06 20.97 -11.64
N ASN A 56 -20.81 19.94 -10.84
CA ASN A 56 -19.47 19.57 -10.39
C ASN A 56 -18.85 18.56 -11.37
N GLN A 57 -17.86 18.97 -12.16
CA GLN A 57 -17.14 18.09 -13.09
C GLN A 57 -15.88 17.50 -12.44
N ARG A 58 -15.43 16.32 -12.90
CA ARG A 58 -14.22 15.66 -12.37
C ARG A 58 -12.99 16.57 -12.56
N ASN A 59 -12.39 17.03 -11.47
CA ASN A 59 -11.13 17.79 -11.47
C ASN A 59 -9.90 16.89 -11.63
N GLY A 60 -9.79 16.22 -12.78
CA GLY A 60 -8.63 15.42 -13.17
C GLY A 60 -8.19 14.34 -12.15
N HIS A 61 -6.96 13.83 -12.32
CA HIS A 61 -6.37 12.86 -11.40
C HIS A 61 -5.16 13.48 -10.69
N SER A 62 -5.15 13.44 -9.36
CA SER A 62 -3.99 13.86 -8.55
C SER A 62 -3.27 12.63 -7.98
N LYS A 63 -1.93 12.62 -8.06
CA LYS A 63 -1.10 11.54 -7.53
C LYS A 63 -0.91 11.74 -6.03
N LYS A 64 -1.57 10.93 -5.21
CA LYS A 64 -1.31 10.87 -3.76
C LYS A 64 -0.40 9.68 -3.44
N PRO A 65 0.82 9.89 -2.93
CA PRO A 65 1.69 8.78 -2.54
C PRO A 65 1.15 8.13 -1.26
N SER A 66 0.80 6.84 -1.34
CA SER A 66 0.50 6.04 -0.14
C SER A 66 1.79 5.68 0.58
N LYS A 67 1.79 5.78 1.92
CA LYS A 67 2.92 5.35 2.75
C LYS A 67 2.81 3.84 2.96
N PRO A 68 3.83 3.04 2.59
CA PRO A 68 3.82 1.62 2.91
C PRO A 68 3.92 1.44 4.43
N TYR A 69 3.23 0.44 4.96
CA TYR A 69 3.35 0.05 6.36
C TYR A 69 4.70 -0.63 6.57
N ARG A 70 5.73 0.14 6.92
CA ARG A 70 7.03 -0.38 7.34
C ARG A 70 7.18 -0.14 8.83
N ARG A 71 6.73 -1.09 9.65
CA ARG A 71 7.18 -1.17 11.04
C ARG A 71 8.48 -1.96 11.08
N HIS A 72 9.54 -1.31 11.52
CA HIS A 72 10.75 -1.96 11.95
C HIS A 72 10.45 -2.65 13.29
N TRP A 73 10.50 -3.97 13.30
CA TRP A 73 10.55 -4.73 14.55
C TRP A 73 12.00 -5.17 14.75
N LYS A 74 12.54 -4.93 15.94
CA LYS A 74 13.76 -5.60 16.41
C LYS A 74 13.33 -6.73 17.31
N LEU A 75 13.93 -7.89 17.11
CA LEU A 75 13.96 -8.90 18.17
C LEU A 75 14.88 -8.34 19.25
N LEU A 76 14.35 -8.12 20.44
CA LEU A 76 15.13 -7.72 21.60
C LEU A 76 15.74 -8.98 22.19
N GLU A 77 17.06 -8.98 22.40
CA GLU A 77 17.72 -10.07 23.11
C GLU A 77 17.22 -10.12 24.57
N PRO A 78 17.24 -11.27 25.25
CA PRO A 78 16.66 -11.41 26.60
C PRO A 78 17.15 -10.37 27.63
N GLY A 79 18.40 -9.90 27.49
CA GLY A 79 18.96 -8.83 28.30
C GLY A 79 18.37 -7.44 28.01
N GLU A 80 18.09 -7.13 26.75
CA GLU A 80 17.48 -5.86 26.33
C GLU A 80 15.98 -5.82 26.68
N VAL A 81 15.30 -6.97 26.64
CA VAL A 81 13.91 -7.08 27.11
C VAL A 81 13.81 -6.68 28.58
N ARG A 82 14.68 -7.21 29.45
CA ARG A 82 14.68 -6.85 30.88
C ARG A 82 14.96 -5.37 31.13
N LEU A 83 15.91 -4.79 30.40
CA LEU A 83 16.21 -3.36 30.53
C LEU A 83 15.03 -2.49 30.06
N ALA A 84 14.37 -2.87 28.96
CA ALA A 84 13.17 -2.19 28.49
C ALA A 84 12.01 -2.31 29.49
N GLN A 85 11.84 -3.47 30.13
CA GLN A 85 10.83 -3.72 31.14
C GLN A 85 11.04 -2.84 32.38
N ILE A 86 12.28 -2.70 32.84
CA ILE A 86 12.65 -1.83 33.97
C ILE A 86 12.54 -0.35 33.62
N GLN A 87 12.97 0.05 32.42
CA GLN A 87 13.05 1.47 32.04
C GLN A 87 11.70 2.06 31.59
N TRP A 88 10.84 1.25 30.96
CA TRP A 88 9.58 1.71 30.36
C TRP A 88 8.32 1.05 30.94
N GLY A 89 8.46 0.12 31.90
CA GLY A 89 7.33 -0.47 32.63
C GLY A 89 6.39 -1.30 31.75
N TRP A 90 6.92 -1.94 30.70
CA TRP A 90 6.15 -2.95 29.95
C TRP A 90 5.89 -4.18 30.82
N PRO A 91 4.75 -4.88 30.65
CA PRO A 91 4.45 -6.12 31.38
C PRO A 91 5.44 -7.23 31.03
#